data_AF-X1D8T4-F1
#
_entry.id   AF-X1D8T4-F1
#
_cell.length_a   1.000
_cell.length_b   1.000
_cell.length_c   1.000
_cell.angle_alpha   90.00
_cell.angle_beta   90.00
_cell.angle_gamma   90.00
#
_symmetry.space_group_name_H-M   'P 1'
#
loop_
_entity.id
_entity.type
_entity.pdbx_description
1 polymer ?
#
loop_
_entity_poly.entity_id
_entity_poly.type
_entity_poly.pdbx_seq_one_letter_code
_entity_poly.pdbx_strand_id
1 'polypeptide(L)' 'MKTQIIPGQIGVDHPNVKRVLEIAEEIMRKNKILNIENLYNLAKKQLKIPRNGLLFIIQFLINKKILIEG' A
#
# COMPACT_ATOMS: atom_id res chain seq x y z
N MET A 1 24.42 0.47 -14.61
CA MET A 1 23.31 -0.48 -14.82
C MET A 1 22.01 0.30 -14.92
N LYS A 2 21.31 0.22 -16.06
CA LYS A 2 19.97 0.82 -16.20
C LYS A 2 18.97 -0.13 -15.53
N THR A 3 18.37 0.27 -14.42
CA THR A 3 17.30 -0.50 -13.76
C THR A 3 16.10 -0.50 -14.70
N GLN A 4 15.96 -1.55 -15.50
CA GLN A 4 14.75 -1.80 -16.27
C GLN A 4 13.68 -2.19 -15.25
N ILE A 5 12.74 -1.28 -14.98
CA ILE A 5 11.54 -1.61 -14.22
C ILE A 5 10.69 -2.46 -15.17
N ILE A 6 10.83 -3.77 -15.08
CA ILE A 6 9.91 -4.70 -15.72
C ILE A 6 8.54 -4.35 -15.14
N PRO A 7 7.53 -3.99 -15.97
CA PRO A 7 6.18 -3.77 -15.48
C PRO A 7 5.57 -5.15 -15.17
N GLY A 8 6.10 -5.83 -14.16
CA GLY A 8 5.45 -6.99 -13.57
C GLY A 8 4.14 -6.48 -12.99
N GLN A 9 3.03 -7.10 -13.40
CA GLN A 9 1.72 -6.80 -12.83
C GLN A 9 1.83 -6.97 -11.31
N ILE A 10 1.84 -5.85 -10.58
CA ILE A 10 1.74 -5.89 -9.12
C ILE A 10 0.35 -6.44 -8.83
N GLY A 11 0.31 -7.69 -8.36
CA GLY A 11 -0.89 -8.35 -7.88
C GLY A 11 -1.03 -8.20 -6.37
N VAL A 12 -2.19 -8.60 -5.85
CA VAL A 12 -2.45 -8.66 -4.39
C VAL A 12 -1.45 -9.58 -3.68
N ASP A 13 -0.87 -10.54 -4.41
CA ASP A 13 0.14 -11.45 -3.90
C ASP A 13 1.54 -10.86 -3.71
N HIS A 14 1.79 -9.66 -4.22
CA HIS A 14 3.09 -9.03 -4.09
C HIS A 14 3.42 -8.74 -2.61
N PRO A 15 4.62 -9.09 -2.10
CA PRO A 15 4.96 -8.96 -0.67
C PRO A 15 4.69 -7.57 -0.09
N ASN A 16 5.04 -6.52 -0.84
CA ASN A 16 4.79 -5.14 -0.41
C ASN A 16 3.29 -4.79 -0.38
N VAL A 17 2.46 -5.37 -1.26
CA VAL A 17 1.02 -5.15 -1.25
C VAL A 17 0.39 -5.83 -0.04
N LYS A 18 0.77 -7.09 0.24
CA LYS A 18 0.33 -7.81 1.45
C LYS A 18 0.68 -7.03 2.72
N ARG A 19 1.90 -6.51 2.82
CA ARG A 19 2.30 -5.69 3.96
C ARG A 19 1.50 -4.40 4.10
N VAL A 20 1.16 -3.72 3.00
CA VAL A 20 0.29 -2.53 3.06
C VAL A 20 -1.13 -2.92 3.53
N LEU A 21 -1.65 -4.06 3.10
CA LEU A 21 -2.95 -4.58 3.55
C LEU A 21 -2.94 -4.92 5.05
N GLU A 22 -1.90 -5.59 5.55
CA GLU A 22 -1.75 -5.89 6.97
C GLU A 22 -1.72 -4.62 7.84
N ILE A 23 -1.09 -3.55 7.35
CA ILE A 23 -1.08 -2.25 8.03
C ILE A 23 -2.48 -1.62 8.01
N ALA A 24 -3.19 -1.69 6.88
CA ALA A 24 -4.58 -1.24 6.80
C ALA A 24 -5.48 -1.98 7.80
N GLU A 25 -5.35 -3.31 7.89
CA GLU A 25 -6.05 -4.12 8.89
C GLU A 25 -5.66 -3.73 10.33
N GLU A 26 -4.38 -3.44 10.60
CA GLU A 26 -3.94 -3.00 11.92
C GLU A 26 -4.58 -1.67 12.33
N ILE A 27 -4.71 -0.72 11.39
CA ILE A 27 -5.40 0.55 11.61
C ILE A 27 -6.87 0.30 11.95
N MET A 28 -7.54 -0.55 11.18
CA MET A 28 -8.95 -0.90 11.40
C MET A 28 -9.16 -1.63 12.73
N ARG A 29 -8.29 -2.58 13.10
CA ARG A 29 -8.33 -3.29 14.38
C ARG A 29 -8.20 -2.35 15.59
N LYS A 30 -7.54 -1.20 15.42
CA LYS A 30 -7.41 -0.16 16.45
C LYS A 30 -8.61 0.78 16.51
N ASN A 31 -9.74 0.44 15.88
CA ASN A 31 -10.94 1.26 15.75
C ASN A 31 -10.65 2.66 15.17
N LYS A 32 -9.61 2.78 14.34
CA LYS A 32 -9.30 4.02 13.63
C LYS A 32 -9.92 3.97 12.25
N ILE A 33 -10.45 5.12 11.82
CA ILE A 33 -10.89 5.32 10.44
C ILE A 33 -9.68 5.13 9.52
N LEU A 34 -9.82 4.26 8.54
CA LEU A 34 -8.81 4.01 7.53
C LEU A 34 -8.85 5.14 6.51
N ASN A 35 -7.95 6.11 6.64
CA ASN A 35 -7.73 7.13 5.62
C ASN A 35 -6.38 6.91 4.92
N ILE A 36 -6.28 7.38 3.68
CA ILE A 36 -5.12 7.15 2.82
C ILE A 36 -3.85 7.77 3.40
N GLU A 37 -3.96 8.93 4.03
CA GLU A 37 -2.83 9.63 4.65
C GLU A 37 -2.22 8.82 5.81
N ASN A 38 -3.05 8.32 6.72
CA ASN A 38 -2.64 7.51 7.86
C ASN A 38 -2.01 6.19 7.38
N LEU A 39 -2.63 5.54 6.39
CA LEU A 39 -2.09 4.33 5.78
C LEU A 39 -0.72 4.60 5.15
N TYR A 40 -0.59 5.66 4.36
CA TYR A 40 0.66 6.06 3.73
C TYR A 40 1.74 6.35 4.77
N ASN A 41 1.43 7.15 5.80
CA ASN A 41 2.39 7.54 6.82
C ASN A 41 2.88 6.33 7.63
N LEU A 42 1.98 5.42 8.00
CA LEU A 42 2.33 4.23 8.75
C LEU A 42 3.11 3.23 7.88
N ALA A 43 2.68 2.98 6.64
CA ALA A 43 3.39 2.12 5.70
C ALA A 43 4.78 2.66 5.33
N LYS A 44 4.91 3.98 5.15
CA LYS A 44 6.20 4.62 4.90
C LYS A 44 7.17 4.43 6.08
N LYS A 45 6.66 4.54 7.31
CA LYS A 45 7.45 4.34 8.54
C LYS A 45 7.91 2.89 8.70
N GLN A 46 7.05 1.92 8.36
CA GLN A 46 7.32 0.50 8.61
C GLN A 46 8.08 -0.21 7.48
N LEU A 47 7.73 0.06 6.21
CA LEU A 47 8.13 -0.81 5.09
C LEU A 47 9.36 -0.33 4.33
N LYS A 48 9.87 0.89 4.60
CA LYS A 48 11.01 1.51 3.90
C LYS A 48 10.88 1.47 2.37
N ILE A 49 9.64 1.44 1.85
CA ILE A 49 9.36 1.43 0.42
C ILE A 49 9.58 2.85 -0.14
N PRO A 50 10.16 3.01 -1.34
CA PRO A 50 10.25 4.31 -2.00
C PRO A 50 8.87 4.96 -2.16
N ARG A 51 8.79 6.29 -2.03
CA ARG A 51 7.54 7.05 -2.12
C ARG A 51 6.68 6.64 -3.32
N ASN A 52 7.28 6.57 -4.50
CA ASN A 52 6.55 6.24 -5.74
C ASN A 52 6.01 4.81 -5.73
N GLY A 53 6.75 3.86 -5.15
CA GLY A 53 6.30 2.47 -5.02
C GLY A 53 5.12 2.33 -4.05
N LEU A 54 5.16 3.05 -2.92
CA LEU A 54 4.07 3.03 -1.96
C LEU A 54 2.80 3.70 -2.51
N LEU A 55 2.94 4.86 -3.18
CA LEU A 55 1.83 5.51 -3.86
C LEU A 55 1.22 4.62 -4.94
N PHE A 56 2.06 3.93 -5.72
CA PHE A 56 1.59 2.99 -6.73
C PHE A 56 0.79 1.85 -6.10
N ILE A 57 1.25 1.28 -4.99
CA ILE A 57 0.53 0.21 -4.27
C ILE A 57 -0.83 0.71 -3.75
N ILE A 58 -0.86 1.88 -3.12
CA ILE A 58 -2.12 2.47 -2.60
C ILE A 58 -3.09 2.72 -3.76
N GLN A 59 -2.62 3.33 -4.85
CA GLN A 59 -3.45 3.56 -6.04
C GLN A 59 -3.96 2.26 -6.64
N PHE A 60 -3.12 1.22 -6.70
CA PHE A 60 -3.52 -0.11 -7.15
C PHE A 60 -4.67 -0.68 -6.30
N LEU A 61 -4.56 -0.58 -4.96
CA LEU A 61 -5.57 -1.07 -4.03
C LEU A 61 -6.91 -0.30 -4.16
N ILE A 62 -6.86 1.02 -4.35
CA ILE A 62 -8.04 1.86 -4.60
C ILE A 62 -8.68 1.47 -5.94
N ASN A 63 -7.89 1.37 -7.01
CA ASN A 63 -8.39 1.02 -8.35
C ASN A 63 -9.05 -0.37 -8.36
N LYS A 64 -8.57 -1.30 -7.53
CA LYS A 64 -9.15 -2.64 -7.35
C LYS A 64 -10.35 -2.66 -6.39
N LYS A 65 -10.76 -1.51 -5.84
CA LYS A 65 -11.83 -1.37 -4.84
C LYS A 65 -11.57 -2.20 -3.56
N ILE A 66 -10.31 -2.47 -3.26
CA ILE A 66 -9.88 -3.15 -2.03
C ILE A 66 -9.82 -2.14 -0.89
N LEU A 67 -9.32 -0.94 -1.18
CA LEU A 67 -9.44 0.22 -0.30
C LEU A 67 -10.59 1.10 -0.79
N ILE A 68 -11.51 1.42 0.11
CA ILE A 68 -12.61 2.34 -0.13
C ILE A 68 -12.43 3.51 0.83
N GLU A 69 -12.38 4.72 0.30
CA GLU A 69 -12.38 5.95 1.09
C GLU A 69 -13.80 6.19 1.60
N GLY A 70 -13.94 6.40 2.91
CA GLY A 70 -15.21 6.58 3.61
C GLY A 70 -15.13 7.69 4.64
#